data_AF-A0A7J5EWT4-F1
#
_entry.id   AF-A0A7J5EWT4-F1
#
_cell.length_a   1.000
_cell.length_b   1.000
_cell.length_c   1.000
_cell.angle_alpha   90.00
_cell.angle_beta   90.00
_cell.angle_gamma   90.00
#
_symmetry.space_group_name_H-M   'P 1'
#
loop_
_entity.id
_entity.type
_entity.pdbx_description
1 polymer ?
#
loop_
_entity_poly.entity_id
_entity_poly.type
_entity_poly.pdbx_seq_one_letter_code
_entity_poly.pdbx_strand_id
1 'polypeptide(L)'
;MKRSMFLSTILAGSLALGMGCRKDDTEKAADEYGKAQEQVREERQDVVDEQKDVVEQRKDVDEAKRDVAEAKREFETAMNERMARIDSRIDELERRGDAKSKEMAADLRARRDAAKAEMSTWDERAGANWDEFKADASRTWDQLEKDVDEAF
;
A
#
# COMPACT_ATOMS: atom_id res chain seq x y z
N MET A 1 -18.90 11.36 2.81
CA MET A 1 -19.77 11.85 3.91
C MET A 1 -21.17 12.13 3.36
N LYS A 2 -22.10 11.19 3.49
CA LYS A 2 -23.54 11.44 3.26
C LYS A 2 -24.28 10.99 4.53
N ARG A 3 -24.90 11.96 5.18
CA ARG A 3 -25.60 11.84 6.46
C ARG A 3 -27.02 11.35 6.23
N SER A 4 -27.43 10.39 7.06
CA SER A 4 -28.68 10.39 7.83
C SER A 4 -29.99 10.64 7.06
N MET A 5 -30.75 9.56 6.86
CA MET A 5 -32.21 9.61 6.70
C MET A 5 -32.83 8.35 7.32
N PHE A 6 -32.98 8.34 8.64
CA PHE A 6 -33.93 7.46 9.32
C PHE A 6 -34.94 8.36 10.03
N LEU A 7 -36.01 8.71 9.33
CA LEU A 7 -37.15 9.42 9.89
C LEU A 7 -38.06 8.39 10.56
N SER A 8 -38.05 8.42 11.89
CA SER A 8 -38.97 7.70 12.77
C SER A 8 -40.41 8.13 12.47
N THR A 9 -41.27 7.17 12.11
CA THR A 9 -42.73 7.36 12.17
C THR A 9 -43.28 6.37 13.18
N ILE A 10 -43.46 6.84 14.41
CA ILE A 10 -44.17 6.15 15.48
C ILE A 10 -45.67 6.29 15.16
N LEU A 11 -46.32 5.21 14.70
CA LEU A 11 -47.78 5.16 14.62
C LEU A 11 -48.35 4.67 15.96
N ALA A 12 -48.98 5.60 16.68
CA ALA A 12 -49.71 5.36 17.91
C ALA A 12 -50.95 4.49 17.66
N GLY A 13 -51.26 3.64 18.65
CA GLY A 13 -52.30 2.63 18.58
C GLY A 13 -53.72 3.18 18.69
N SER A 14 -54.63 2.40 18.11
CA SER A 14 -56.07 2.45 18.37
C SER A 14 -56.56 1.05 18.67
N LEU A 15 -56.65 0.73 19.97
CA LEU A 15 -57.39 -0.40 20.53
C LEU A 15 -58.89 -0.13 20.37
N ALA A 16 -59.56 -0.90 19.52
CA ALA A 16 -61.02 -0.98 19.48
C ALA A 16 -61.48 -2.45 19.60
N LEU A 17 -62.34 -2.64 20.59
CA LEU A 17 -63.00 -3.87 21.01
C LEU A 17 -63.74 -4.55 19.86
N GLY A 18 -63.53 -5.87 19.74
CA GLY A 18 -64.26 -6.76 18.84
C GLY A 18 -64.02 -8.20 19.29
N MET A 19 -64.98 -8.74 20.05
CA MET A 19 -65.10 -10.16 20.39
C MET A 19 -65.56 -10.91 19.14
N GLY A 20 -64.72 -11.83 18.63
CA GLY A 20 -65.06 -12.73 17.52
C GLY A 20 -63.82 -13.11 16.72
N CYS A 21 -63.33 -14.35 16.91
CA CYS A 21 -62.26 -15.00 16.12
C CYS A 21 -60.88 -14.30 16.05
N ARG A 22 -60.26 -13.94 17.18
CA ARG A 22 -58.91 -13.32 17.19
C ARG A 22 -57.75 -14.19 17.70
N LYS A 23 -58.00 -15.46 18.05
CA LYS A 23 -56.94 -16.33 18.60
C LYS A 23 -55.86 -16.63 17.54
N ASP A 24 -56.28 -16.87 16.29
CA ASP A 24 -55.38 -17.11 15.15
C ASP A 24 -54.57 -15.87 14.71
N ASP A 25 -55.17 -14.67 14.71
CA ASP A 25 -54.47 -13.45 14.26
C ASP A 25 -53.37 -13.03 15.24
N THR A 26 -53.56 -13.30 16.53
CA THR A 26 -52.56 -12.98 17.56
C THR A 26 -51.40 -13.97 17.54
N GLU A 27 -51.67 -15.26 17.28
CA GLU A 27 -50.62 -16.27 17.07
C GLU A 27 -49.81 -16.01 15.79
N LYS A 28 -50.46 -15.62 14.68
CA LYS A 28 -49.76 -15.20 13.46
C LYS A 28 -48.88 -13.98 13.67
N ALA A 29 -49.39 -12.96 14.37
CA ALA A 29 -48.60 -11.78 14.69
C ALA A 29 -47.39 -12.10 15.58
N ALA A 30 -47.54 -13.04 16.53
CA ALA A 30 -46.43 -13.51 17.35
C ALA A 30 -45.39 -14.32 16.55
N ASP A 31 -45.84 -15.17 15.62
CA ASP A 31 -44.97 -15.97 14.75
C ASP A 31 -44.19 -15.10 13.74
N GLU A 32 -44.83 -14.10 13.15
CA GLU A 32 -44.18 -13.10 12.30
C GLU A 32 -43.18 -12.24 13.08
N TYR A 33 -43.51 -11.86 14.33
CA TYR A 33 -42.58 -11.13 15.19
C TYR A 33 -41.36 -11.98 15.58
N GLY A 34 -41.57 -13.28 15.85
CA GLY A 34 -40.50 -14.24 16.10
C GLY A 34 -39.54 -14.36 14.90
N LYS A 35 -40.09 -14.52 13.69
CA LYS A 35 -39.30 -14.56 12.44
C LYS A 35 -38.55 -13.26 12.16
N ALA A 36 -39.19 -12.11 12.40
CA ALA A 36 -38.54 -10.81 12.25
C ALA A 36 -37.39 -10.63 13.26
N GLN A 37 -37.55 -11.14 14.48
CA GLN A 37 -36.50 -11.08 15.50
C GLN A 37 -35.32 -12.01 15.15
N GLU A 38 -35.60 -13.17 14.54
CA GLU A 38 -34.59 -14.11 14.05
C GLU A 38 -33.83 -13.54 12.84
N GLN A 39 -34.51 -12.95 11.85
CA GLN A 39 -33.85 -12.23 10.74
C GLN A 39 -32.97 -11.09 11.23
N VAL A 40 -33.44 -10.26 12.16
CA VAL A 40 -32.62 -9.18 12.74
C VAL A 40 -31.40 -9.73 13.48
N ARG A 41 -31.50 -10.93 14.06
CA ARG A 41 -30.36 -11.59 14.72
C ARG A 41 -29.36 -12.12 13.70
N GLU A 42 -29.82 -12.73 12.61
CA GLU A 42 -28.99 -13.18 11.49
C GLU A 42 -28.27 -11.99 10.83
N GLU A 43 -29.00 -10.92 10.46
CA GLU A 43 -28.40 -9.72 9.86
C GLU A 43 -27.35 -9.07 10.78
N ARG A 44 -27.58 -9.06 12.09
CA ARG A 44 -26.58 -8.58 13.06
C ARG A 44 -25.34 -9.45 13.08
N GLN A 45 -25.50 -10.75 12.92
CA GLN A 45 -24.38 -11.69 12.89
C GLN A 45 -23.57 -11.53 11.60
N ASP A 46 -24.25 -11.41 10.46
CA ASP A 46 -23.62 -11.13 9.16
C ASP A 46 -22.82 -9.82 9.19
N VAL A 47 -23.37 -8.75 9.75
CA VAL A 47 -22.66 -7.46 9.91
C VAL A 47 -21.43 -7.59 10.83
N VAL A 48 -21.50 -8.42 11.87
CA VAL A 48 -20.37 -8.65 12.77
C VAL A 48 -19.25 -9.42 12.06
N ASP A 49 -19.61 -10.43 11.26
CA ASP A 49 -18.64 -11.22 10.51
C ASP A 49 -18.02 -10.39 9.38
N GLU A 50 -18.80 -9.60 8.64
CA GLU A 50 -18.26 -8.66 7.64
C GLU A 50 -17.35 -7.59 8.28
N GLN A 51 -17.65 -7.13 9.49
CA GLN A 51 -16.75 -6.23 10.24
C GLN A 51 -15.42 -6.90 10.60
N LYS A 52 -15.42 -8.20 10.95
CA LYS A 52 -14.18 -8.94 11.19
C LYS A 52 -13.37 -9.06 9.91
N ASP A 53 -14.00 -9.42 8.80
CA ASP A 53 -13.34 -9.53 7.49
C ASP A 53 -12.69 -8.20 7.08
N VAL A 54 -13.37 -7.07 7.28
CA VAL A 54 -12.81 -5.74 7.02
C VAL A 54 -11.63 -5.44 7.94
N VAL A 55 -11.66 -5.85 9.20
CA VAL A 55 -10.54 -5.67 10.13
C VAL A 55 -9.35 -6.52 9.73
N GLU A 56 -9.56 -7.76 9.28
CA GLU A 56 -8.51 -8.63 8.76
C GLU A 56 -7.89 -8.05 7.48
N GLN A 57 -8.70 -7.66 6.50
CA GLN A 57 -8.21 -7.01 5.28
C GLN A 57 -7.41 -5.73 5.57
N ARG A 58 -7.80 -4.95 6.58
CA ARG A 58 -7.02 -3.77 7.01
C ARG A 58 -5.66 -4.16 7.57
N LYS A 59 -5.57 -5.24 8.35
CA LYS A 59 -4.29 -5.74 8.86
C LYS A 59 -3.39 -6.18 7.72
N ASP A 60 -3.93 -6.94 6.76
CA ASP A 60 -3.17 -7.42 5.60
C ASP A 60 -2.62 -6.24 4.76
N VAL A 61 -3.44 -5.21 4.54
CA VAL A 61 -3.01 -4.00 3.84
C VAL A 61 -1.93 -3.24 4.63
N ASP A 62 -2.05 -3.16 5.95
CA ASP A 62 -1.06 -2.49 6.78
C ASP A 62 0.25 -3.28 6.88
N GLU A 63 0.21 -4.61 6.85
CA GLU A 63 1.39 -5.48 6.73
C GLU A 63 2.07 -5.29 5.38
N ALA A 64 1.32 -5.39 4.27
CA ALA A 64 1.85 -5.15 2.93
C ALA A 64 2.51 -3.76 2.79
N LYS A 65 1.97 -2.72 3.42
CA LYS A 65 2.59 -1.39 3.45
C LYS A 65 3.92 -1.38 4.21
N ARG A 66 4.04 -2.15 5.30
CA ARG A 66 5.31 -2.27 6.05
C ARG A 66 6.35 -2.97 5.21
N ASP A 67 5.99 -4.08 4.56
CA ASP A 67 6.90 -4.86 3.73
C ASP A 67 7.44 -4.02 2.55
N VAL A 68 6.56 -3.27 1.88
CA VAL A 68 6.98 -2.34 0.81
C VAL A 68 7.91 -1.26 1.35
N ALA A 69 7.60 -0.67 2.50
CA ALA A 69 8.46 0.35 3.11
C ALA A 69 9.82 -0.20 3.53
N GLU A 70 9.88 -1.44 4.02
CA GLU A 70 11.12 -2.13 4.37
C GLU A 70 11.96 -2.44 3.13
N ALA A 71 11.36 -3.07 2.11
CA ALA A 71 12.03 -3.36 0.84
C ALA A 71 12.60 -2.09 0.18
N LYS A 72 11.89 -0.96 0.29
CA LYS A 72 12.38 0.33 -0.19
C LYS A 72 13.62 0.80 0.57
N ARG A 73 13.62 0.72 1.90
CA ARG A 73 14.79 1.10 2.72
C ARG A 73 16.01 0.22 2.45
N GLU A 74 15.81 -1.09 2.32
CA GLU A 74 16.89 -2.02 2.00
C GLU A 74 17.50 -1.68 0.64
N PHE A 75 16.65 -1.42 -0.37
CA PHE A 75 17.08 -1.01 -1.69
C PHE A 75 17.87 0.30 -1.65
N GLU A 76 17.34 1.34 -0.99
CA GLU A 76 18.04 2.62 -0.83
C GLU A 76 19.40 2.45 -0.14
N THR A 77 19.48 1.60 0.89
CA THR A 77 20.73 1.31 1.61
C THR A 77 21.75 0.65 0.68
N ALA A 78 21.36 -0.41 -0.01
CA ALA A 78 22.22 -1.12 -0.96
C ALA A 78 22.72 -0.17 -2.08
N MET A 79 21.85 0.71 -2.57
CA MET A 79 22.19 1.69 -3.59
C MET A 79 23.17 2.76 -3.09
N ASN A 80 22.98 3.26 -1.87
CA ASN A 80 23.90 4.23 -1.27
C ASN A 80 25.28 3.62 -1.02
N GLU A 81 25.33 2.37 -0.54
CA GLU A 81 26.60 1.65 -0.37
C GLU A 81 27.32 1.47 -1.71
N ARG A 82 26.58 1.13 -2.77
CA ARG A 82 27.14 1.01 -4.12
C ARG A 82 27.68 2.33 -4.64
N MET A 83 26.93 3.42 -4.45
CA MET A 83 27.37 4.76 -4.84
C MET A 83 28.66 5.16 -4.11
N ALA A 84 28.76 4.88 -2.81
CA ALA A 84 29.97 5.16 -2.04
C ALA A 84 31.20 4.39 -2.56
N ARG A 85 31.02 3.13 -2.99
CA ARG A 85 32.10 2.36 -3.63
C ARG A 85 32.53 3.00 -4.96
N ILE A 86 31.57 3.35 -5.82
CA ILE A 86 31.85 4.01 -7.10
C ILE A 86 32.59 5.33 -6.89
N ASP A 87 32.13 6.16 -5.95
CA ASP A 87 32.76 7.45 -5.61
C ASP A 87 34.21 7.25 -5.15
N SER A 88 34.46 6.27 -4.27
CA SER A 88 35.82 5.95 -3.82
C SER A 88 36.74 5.56 -4.98
N ARG A 89 36.23 4.84 -5.98
CA ARG A 89 37.01 4.41 -7.14
C ARG A 89 37.26 5.54 -8.13
N ILE A 90 36.26 6.39 -8.36
CA ILE A 90 36.41 7.61 -9.14
C ILE A 90 37.49 8.51 -8.51
N ASP A 91 37.48 8.66 -7.18
CA ASP A 91 38.50 9.43 -6.46
C ASP A 91 39.89 8.82 -6.59
N GLU A 92 40.01 7.49 -6.56
CA GLU A 92 41.27 6.80 -6.81
C GLU A 92 41.75 7.01 -8.26
N LEU A 93 40.85 6.96 -9.24
CA LEU A 93 41.16 7.26 -10.64
C LEU A 93 41.70 8.69 -10.78
N GLU A 94 41.06 9.67 -10.14
CA GLU A 94 41.52 11.06 -10.17
C GLU A 94 42.91 11.24 -9.52
N ARG A 95 43.20 10.49 -8.45
CA ARG A 95 44.50 10.52 -7.78
C ARG A 95 45.65 9.99 -8.64
N ARG A 96 45.40 9.15 -9.64
CA ARG A 96 46.44 8.71 -10.60
C ARG A 96 47.09 9.89 -11.32
N GLY A 97 46.35 11.00 -11.47
CA GLY A 97 46.91 12.30 -11.79
C GLY A 97 47.22 12.55 -13.26
N ASP A 98 47.15 11.53 -14.13
CA ASP A 98 47.26 11.71 -15.57
C ASP A 98 46.00 12.35 -16.17
N ALA A 99 46.16 13.04 -17.30
CA ALA A 99 45.08 13.80 -17.93
C ALA A 99 43.89 12.91 -18.34
N LYS A 100 44.17 11.67 -18.77
CA LYS A 100 43.16 10.72 -19.24
C LYS A 100 42.32 10.21 -18.05
N SER A 101 42.94 9.88 -16.93
CA SER A 101 42.24 9.49 -15.71
C SER A 101 41.41 10.63 -15.11
N LYS A 102 41.86 11.89 -15.19
CA LYS A 102 41.05 13.04 -14.76
C LYS A 102 39.82 13.25 -15.64
N GLU A 103 39.98 13.10 -16.95
CA GLU A 103 38.86 13.17 -17.91
C GLU A 103 37.85 12.06 -17.66
N MET A 104 38.31 10.81 -17.52
CA MET A 104 37.45 9.67 -17.19
C MET A 104 36.76 9.84 -15.83
N ALA A 105 37.46 10.33 -14.82
CA ALA A 105 36.86 10.61 -13.51
C ALA A 105 35.74 11.66 -13.61
N ALA A 106 35.93 12.71 -14.42
CA ALA A 106 34.90 13.72 -14.65
C ALA A 106 33.67 13.15 -15.37
N ASP A 107 33.86 12.31 -16.40
CA ASP A 107 32.74 11.64 -17.09
C ASP A 107 31.97 10.69 -16.14
N LEU A 108 32.69 9.86 -15.40
CA LEU A 108 32.08 8.93 -14.44
C LEU A 108 31.31 9.67 -13.34
N ARG A 109 31.79 10.83 -12.86
CA ARG A 109 31.03 11.66 -11.91
C ARG A 109 29.74 12.19 -12.52
N ALA A 110 29.80 12.71 -13.75
CA ALA A 110 28.61 13.22 -14.43
C ALA A 110 27.55 12.11 -14.60
N ARG A 111 27.98 10.89 -14.96
CA ARG A 111 27.10 9.73 -15.11
C ARG A 111 26.52 9.25 -13.79
N ARG A 112 27.34 9.22 -12.73
CA ARG A 112 26.89 8.94 -11.35
C ARG A 112 25.85 9.96 -10.89
N ASP A 113 26.09 11.24 -11.14
CA ASP A 113 25.16 12.33 -10.77
C ASP A 113 23.84 12.20 -11.53
N ALA A 114 23.89 11.87 -12.82
CA ALA A 114 22.69 11.60 -13.62
C ALA A 114 21.91 10.40 -13.07
N ALA A 115 22.57 9.27 -12.80
CA ALA A 115 21.92 8.08 -12.22
C ALA A 115 21.31 8.37 -10.84
N LYS A 116 21.97 9.21 -10.03
CA LYS A 116 21.44 9.67 -8.74
C LYS A 116 20.25 10.61 -8.89
N ALA A 117 20.27 11.50 -9.87
CA ALA A 117 19.14 12.38 -10.16
C ALA A 117 17.93 11.55 -10.60
N GLU A 118 18.13 10.54 -11.46
CA GLU A 118 17.09 9.59 -11.79
C GLU A 118 16.53 8.90 -10.54
N MET A 119 17.40 8.38 -9.65
CA MET A 119 16.98 7.83 -8.35
C MET A 119 16.05 8.72 -7.55
N SER A 120 16.34 10.02 -7.47
CA SER A 120 15.50 10.95 -6.71
C SER A 120 14.09 11.13 -7.29
N THR A 121 13.92 10.92 -8.60
CA THR A 121 12.60 10.97 -9.26
C THR A 121 11.82 9.66 -9.14
N TRP A 122 12.46 8.61 -8.63
CA TRP A 122 11.88 7.27 -8.68
C TRP A 122 10.86 6.98 -7.59
N ASP A 123 10.84 7.76 -6.50
CA ASP A 123 9.80 7.70 -5.47
C ASP A 123 8.38 7.86 -6.04
N GLU A 124 8.25 8.60 -7.14
CA GLU A 124 6.99 8.82 -7.84
C GLU A 124 6.62 7.63 -8.76
N ARG A 125 7.60 6.85 -9.22
CA ARG A 125 7.42 5.72 -10.16
C ARG A 125 7.35 4.35 -9.49
N ALA A 126 7.97 4.21 -8.33
CA ALA A 126 8.14 2.96 -7.59
C ALA A 126 6.82 2.26 -7.19
N GLY A 127 5.70 2.98 -7.12
CA GLY A 127 4.43 2.46 -6.61
C GLY A 127 3.89 1.24 -7.34
N ALA A 128 3.63 1.33 -8.65
CA ALA A 128 3.00 0.24 -9.41
C ALA A 128 4.01 -0.73 -10.06
N ASN A 129 5.23 -0.27 -10.32
CA ASN A 129 6.23 -1.00 -11.12
C ASN A 129 7.54 -1.23 -10.34
N TRP A 130 7.44 -1.57 -9.05
CA TRP A 130 8.61 -1.70 -8.16
C TRP A 130 9.68 -2.67 -8.68
N ASP A 131 9.28 -3.78 -9.29
CA ASP A 131 10.24 -4.78 -9.80
C ASP A 131 10.97 -4.32 -11.06
N GLU A 132 10.25 -3.69 -12.00
CA GLU A 132 10.84 -3.09 -13.20
C GLU A 132 11.80 -1.96 -12.81
N PHE A 133 11.37 -1.14 -11.84
CA PHE A 133 12.21 -0.09 -11.25
C PHE A 133 13.52 -0.66 -10.69
N LYS A 134 13.47 -1.71 -9.87
CA LYS A 134 14.68 -2.32 -9.28
C LYS A 134 15.60 -2.84 -10.39
N ALA A 135 15.04 -3.44 -11.43
CA ALA A 135 15.81 -3.98 -12.55
C ALA A 135 16.49 -2.87 -13.37
N ASP A 136 15.78 -1.78 -13.66
CA ASP A 136 16.33 -0.61 -14.38
C ASP A 136 17.44 0.06 -13.59
N ALA A 137 17.17 0.33 -12.32
CA ALA A 137 18.16 0.88 -11.41
C ALA A 137 19.41 0.00 -11.35
N SER A 138 19.23 -1.30 -11.06
CA SER A 138 20.35 -2.24 -10.98
C SER A 138 21.18 -2.24 -12.25
N ARG A 139 20.54 -2.27 -13.44
CA ARG A 139 21.24 -2.22 -14.73
C ARG A 139 22.04 -0.94 -14.94
N THR A 140 21.46 0.23 -14.65
CA THR A 140 22.16 1.52 -14.79
C THR A 140 23.41 1.55 -13.93
N TRP A 141 23.31 1.08 -12.69
CA TRP A 141 24.43 1.05 -11.76
C TRP A 141 25.44 -0.07 -12.04
N ASP A 142 25.01 -1.22 -12.58
CA ASP A 142 25.87 -2.29 -13.10
C ASP A 142 26.74 -1.79 -14.24
N GLN A 143 26.14 -1.06 -15.17
CA GLN A 143 26.88 -0.48 -16.28
C GLN A 143 27.87 0.57 -15.78
N LEU A 144 27.48 1.41 -14.83
CA LEU A 144 28.39 2.40 -14.25
C LEU A 144 29.57 1.74 -13.53
N GLU A 145 29.33 0.71 -12.73
CA GLU A 145 30.39 -0.03 -12.03
C GLU A 145 31.36 -0.70 -13.02
N LYS A 146 30.83 -1.30 -14.08
CA LYS A 146 31.63 -1.86 -15.17
C LYS A 146 32.50 -0.80 -15.86
N ASP A 147 31.95 0.39 -16.11
CA ASP A 147 32.72 1.45 -16.78
C ASP A 147 33.79 2.03 -15.86
N VAL A 148 33.56 2.04 -14.55
CA VAL A 148 34.61 2.32 -13.57
C VAL A 148 35.67 1.22 -13.60
N ASP A 149 35.29 -0.07 -13.66
CA ASP A 149 36.23 -1.19 -13.82
C ASP A 149 37.11 -1.08 -15.06
N GLU A 150 36.53 -0.74 -16.20
CA GLU A 150 37.25 -0.58 -17.47
C GLU A 150 38.21 0.61 -17.48
N ALA A 151 38.00 1.60 -16.59
CA ALA A 151 38.89 2.75 -16.46
C ALA A 151 40.17 2.46 -15.63
N PHE A 152 40.22 1.34 -14.93
CA PHE A 152 41.32 0.97 -14.02
C PHE A 152 42.40 0.12 -14.66
#